data_AF-A0A9N8DED3-F1
#
_entry.id   AF-A0A9N8DED3-F1
#
_cell.length_a   1.000
_cell.length_b   1.000
_cell.length_c   1.000
_cell.angle_alpha   90.00
_cell.angle_beta   90.00
_cell.angle_gamma   90.00
#
_symmetry.space_group_name_H-M   'P 1'
#
loop_
_entity.id
_entity.type
_entity.pdbx_description
1 polymer ?
#
loop_
_entity_poly.entity_id
_entity_poly.type
_entity_poly.pdbx_seq_one_letter_code
_entity_poly.pdbx_strand_id
1 'polypeptide(L)'
;MGVLQISLNLLSFSLSLLLLVDHHDIVINGEVIAGYKPAYQVTDHAALDLDQQLMTWLLEAQNLTQASLVYQKGAHSKSYAAITLQQTTGKINKNTAFVGTSIGGEPVTLYAYSDFEAGATELKLRYATSDIQSEYSFCQVGKNPEPVLHGCLTALGTVSLEGIQSAALPYTYNPETDNKNGRTLAGFSTGAEKKMGKCGPQCPYVDYAKYLNYFGEFDYGNQWIMAAFEKRETKFSMGNVDFRPYSQPALHKAIQVATLNMNVWMYVIREFEDALDDCNKGCASDQCNADKVNAWDEGIAFYTGSLEGDDGLGDGVLAYALADDLCKDFKTCGASGDVTTGLSYVNQEVFSLSDSAVELLMAEKCAETRFYVQEIVGLITVPLVQGLLRATYQSMYAEDEESRDMAKGEAAAFAASVVPILHNCSESDAAMVQEQLAYTSDQRDYVAIKQALERHYECMGITCTQVGGLWDPNINEYRKDAAACVTLDEETSSTSWQWAALGVGVGSAAMILLLAVLLMREEQKSLRLSRK
;
A
#
# COMPACT_ATOMS: atom_id res chain seq x y z
N MET A 1 73.64 48.47 23.37
CA MET A 1 73.86 48.74 21.93
C MET A 1 72.68 48.09 21.20
N GLY A 2 71.60 48.79 20.86
CA GLY A 2 71.45 49.70 19.71
C GLY A 2 70.46 49.03 18.73
N VAL A 3 69.13 49.23 18.88
CA VAL A 3 68.24 50.17 18.13
C VAL A 3 67.73 49.61 16.78
N LEU A 4 66.37 49.51 16.69
CA LEU A 4 65.40 49.63 15.57
C LEU A 4 65.79 49.27 14.13
N GLN A 5 64.89 48.61 13.36
CA GLN A 5 63.90 49.29 12.46
C GLN A 5 62.97 48.33 11.67
N ILE A 6 61.67 48.38 12.03
CA ILE A 6 60.43 48.54 11.25
C ILE A 6 60.37 48.20 9.71
N SER A 7 59.49 47.23 9.41
CA SER A 7 58.50 47.04 8.29
C SER A 7 58.86 47.09 6.80
N LEU A 8 58.40 46.10 6.00
CA LEU A 8 57.23 46.21 5.08
C LEU A 8 56.84 44.88 4.38
N ASN A 9 55.53 44.67 4.28
CA ASN A 9 54.68 43.66 3.63
C ASN A 9 55.16 42.96 2.33
N LEU A 10 54.66 41.71 2.09
CA LEU A 10 53.73 41.41 0.97
C LEU A 10 53.22 39.94 0.96
N LEU A 11 51.88 39.82 0.86
CA LEU A 11 51.05 38.75 0.29
C LEU A 11 50.84 37.44 1.08
N SER A 12 49.81 37.46 1.94
CA SER A 12 49.03 36.29 2.37
C SER A 12 48.14 35.81 1.21
N PHE A 13 48.37 34.59 0.71
CA PHE A 13 47.39 33.87 -0.11
C PHE A 13 46.30 33.31 0.81
N SER A 14 45.07 33.79 0.64
CA SER A 14 43.87 33.22 1.22
C SER A 14 43.58 31.88 0.54
N LEU A 15 43.79 30.79 1.27
CA LEU A 15 43.34 29.45 0.87
C LEU A 15 41.83 29.38 1.14
N SER A 16 41.01 29.66 0.13
CA SER A 16 39.58 29.39 0.18
C SER A 16 39.38 27.88 0.22
N LEU A 17 39.19 27.34 1.43
CA LEU A 17 38.74 25.97 1.64
C LEU A 17 37.29 25.89 1.12
N LEU A 18 37.10 25.37 -0.09
CA LEU A 18 35.79 24.88 -0.51
C LEU A 18 35.40 23.76 0.45
N LEU A 19 34.45 24.07 1.34
CA LEU A 19 33.67 23.04 2.03
C LEU A 19 32.93 22.26 0.95
N LEU A 20 33.43 21.06 0.64
CA LEU A 20 32.61 20.00 0.09
C LEU A 20 31.54 19.74 1.17
N VAL A 21 30.31 20.10 0.86
CA VAL A 21 29.13 19.63 1.59
C VAL A 21 29.12 18.13 1.39
N ASP A 22 29.42 17.38 2.46
CA ASP A 22 29.16 15.95 2.50
C ASP A 22 27.64 15.76 2.32
N HIS A 23 27.25 15.09 1.24
CA HIS A 23 25.93 14.51 1.13
C HIS A 23 25.75 13.61 2.36
N HIS A 24 24.80 13.95 3.25
CA HIS A 24 24.40 13.04 4.30
C HIS A 24 23.88 11.76 3.64
N ASP A 25 24.62 10.67 3.80
CA ASP A 25 24.10 9.33 3.56
C ASP A 25 22.87 9.16 4.44
N ILE A 26 21.68 8.99 3.84
CA ILE A 26 20.51 8.53 4.56
C ILE A 26 20.88 7.15 5.12
N VAL A 27 21.00 7.04 6.43
CA VAL A 27 21.20 5.77 7.10
C VAL A 27 19.92 4.96 6.90
N ILE A 28 19.98 3.99 5.98
CA ILE A 28 18.88 3.07 5.69
C ILE A 28 18.67 2.19 6.92
N ASN A 29 17.62 2.46 7.71
CA ASN A 29 17.35 1.81 9.00
C ASN A 29 16.09 0.94 9.00
N GLY A 30 15.34 0.84 7.89
CA GLY A 30 14.21 -0.07 7.80
C GLY A 30 14.64 -1.53 7.57
N GLU A 31 13.96 -2.47 8.23
CA GLU A 31 14.06 -3.89 7.88
C GLU A 31 13.50 -4.14 6.47
N VAL A 32 14.09 -5.12 5.79
CA VAL A 32 13.74 -5.47 4.41
C VAL A 32 12.36 -6.10 4.38
N ILE A 33 11.55 -5.76 3.37
CA ILE A 33 10.23 -6.35 3.15
C ILE A 33 10.18 -6.87 1.72
N ALA A 34 10.16 -8.19 1.56
CA ALA A 34 10.19 -8.88 0.25
C ALA A 34 11.33 -8.44 -0.69
N GLY A 35 12.50 -8.12 -0.14
CA GLY A 35 13.66 -7.62 -0.88
C GLY A 35 13.66 -6.11 -1.09
N TYR A 36 12.55 -5.40 -0.85
CA TYR A 36 12.51 -3.94 -0.81
C TYR A 36 13.16 -3.45 0.48
N LYS A 37 13.95 -2.37 0.40
CA LYS A 37 14.66 -1.81 1.55
C LYS A 37 14.15 -0.39 1.87
N PRO A 38 13.19 -0.26 2.80
CA PRO A 38 12.65 1.04 3.19
C PRO A 38 13.75 1.98 3.72
N ALA A 39 13.66 3.25 3.37
CA ALA A 39 14.50 4.28 3.97
C ALA A 39 14.05 4.61 5.40
N TYR A 40 12.75 4.47 5.69
CA TYR A 40 12.13 4.77 6.98
C TYR A 40 11.50 3.55 7.66
N GLN A 41 11.29 3.65 8.97
CA GLN A 41 10.64 2.58 9.74
C GLN A 41 9.17 2.42 9.33
N VAL A 42 8.85 1.28 8.72
CA VAL A 42 7.50 0.94 8.28
C VAL A 42 6.94 -0.33 8.91
N THR A 43 7.61 -0.89 9.93
CA THR A 43 7.20 -2.13 10.59
C THR A 43 5.77 -2.09 11.16
N ASP A 44 5.36 -0.94 11.71
CA ASP A 44 3.98 -0.67 12.17
C ASP A 44 2.95 -0.63 11.03
N HIS A 45 3.37 -0.17 9.85
CA HIS A 45 2.52 -0.07 8.65
C HIS A 45 2.32 -1.44 8.04
N ALA A 46 3.41 -2.19 7.86
CA ALA A 46 3.42 -3.56 7.36
C ALA A 46 2.56 -4.50 8.21
N ALA A 47 2.57 -4.32 9.54
CA ALA A 47 1.77 -5.12 10.49
C ALA A 47 0.23 -4.94 10.38
N LEU A 48 -0.27 -4.11 9.46
CA LEU A 48 -1.71 -4.06 9.17
C LEU A 48 -2.22 -5.37 8.54
N ASP A 49 -1.35 -6.10 7.86
CA ASP A 49 -1.67 -7.42 7.30
C ASP A 49 -2.10 -8.44 8.37
N LEU A 50 -1.59 -8.32 9.60
CA LEU A 50 -2.02 -9.12 10.74
C LEU A 50 -3.50 -8.89 11.08
N ASP A 51 -4.03 -7.67 10.88
CA ASP A 51 -5.47 -7.41 11.03
C ASP A 51 -6.26 -8.12 9.92
N GLN A 52 -5.74 -8.15 8.68
CA GLN A 52 -6.36 -8.86 7.55
C GLN A 52 -6.33 -10.38 7.75
N GLN A 53 -5.20 -10.93 8.21
CA GLN A 53 -5.05 -12.35 8.54
C GLN A 53 -6.01 -12.74 9.67
N LEU A 54 -6.02 -11.98 10.76
CA LEU A 54 -6.90 -12.23 11.91
C LEU A 54 -8.37 -12.14 11.53
N MET A 55 -8.77 -11.12 10.75
CA MET A 55 -10.14 -11.00 10.25
C MET A 55 -10.53 -12.22 9.40
N THR A 56 -9.65 -12.65 8.48
CA THR A 56 -9.89 -13.80 7.61
C THR A 56 -10.06 -15.09 8.40
N TRP A 57 -9.16 -15.34 9.36
CA TRP A 57 -9.24 -16.49 10.25
C TRP A 57 -10.54 -16.49 11.08
N LEU A 58 -10.98 -15.33 11.58
CA LEU A 58 -12.25 -15.20 12.31
C LEU A 58 -13.47 -15.47 11.41
N LEU A 59 -13.42 -15.09 10.13
CA LEU A 59 -14.47 -15.42 9.16
C LEU A 59 -14.54 -16.95 8.96
N GLU A 60 -13.40 -17.62 8.75
CA GLU A 60 -13.34 -19.09 8.63
C GLU A 60 -13.86 -19.80 9.89
N ALA A 61 -13.57 -19.25 11.07
CA ALA A 61 -14.11 -19.71 12.36
C ALA A 61 -15.59 -19.33 12.60
N GLN A 62 -16.26 -18.73 11.60
CA GLN A 62 -17.66 -18.28 11.64
C GLN A 62 -17.96 -17.24 12.73
N ASN A 63 -16.95 -16.48 13.16
CA ASN A 63 -17.08 -15.42 14.16
C ASN A 63 -17.17 -14.04 13.50
N LEU A 64 -18.26 -13.80 12.76
CA LEU A 64 -18.48 -12.55 12.01
C LEU A 64 -18.46 -11.31 12.90
N THR A 65 -18.99 -11.41 14.13
CA THR A 65 -19.02 -10.29 15.07
C THR A 65 -17.61 -9.84 15.41
N GLN A 66 -16.72 -10.78 15.75
CA GLN A 66 -15.34 -10.43 16.07
C GLN A 66 -14.57 -10.00 14.81
N ALA A 67 -14.79 -10.65 13.67
CA ALA A 67 -14.18 -10.25 12.39
C ALA A 67 -14.53 -8.79 12.04
N SER A 68 -15.80 -8.40 12.19
CA SER A 68 -16.26 -7.02 11.99
C SER A 68 -15.62 -6.05 12.98
N LEU A 69 -15.40 -6.46 14.23
CA LEU A 69 -14.71 -5.64 15.23
C LEU A 69 -13.24 -5.42 14.88
N VAL A 70 -12.53 -6.45 14.42
CA VAL A 70 -11.13 -6.35 13.94
C VAL A 70 -11.06 -5.42 12.72
N TYR A 71 -11.91 -5.63 11.72
CA TYR A 71 -12.01 -4.75 10.54
C TYR A 71 -12.17 -3.26 10.93
N GLN A 72 -13.11 -2.97 11.85
CA GLN A 72 -13.45 -1.60 12.24
C GLN A 72 -12.44 -0.95 13.17
N LYS A 73 -11.83 -1.70 14.09
CA LYS A 73 -11.10 -1.15 15.24
C LYS A 73 -9.63 -1.58 15.30
N GLY A 74 -9.21 -2.52 14.46
CA GLY A 74 -7.84 -3.04 14.40
C GLY A 74 -7.41 -3.81 15.64
N ALA A 75 -6.26 -4.46 15.54
CA ALA A 75 -5.64 -5.23 16.62
C ALA A 75 -4.12 -4.98 16.69
N HIS A 76 -3.46 -4.77 15.56
CA HIS A 76 -2.00 -4.83 15.46
C HIS A 76 -1.32 -3.49 15.13
N SER A 77 -1.92 -2.69 14.28
CA SER A 77 -1.25 -1.51 13.70
C SER A 77 -1.55 -0.21 14.46
N LYS A 78 -0.53 0.61 14.71
CA LYS A 78 -0.60 1.93 15.37
C LYS A 78 -1.24 1.89 16.77
N SER A 79 -0.78 0.95 17.61
CA SER A 79 -1.26 0.80 18.98
C SER A 79 -1.07 2.07 19.81
N TYR A 80 -2.08 2.43 20.61
CA TYR A 80 -2.01 3.55 21.55
C TYR A 80 -2.82 3.28 22.83
N ALA A 81 -2.35 3.83 23.95
CA ALA A 81 -3.07 3.89 25.20
C ALA A 81 -3.94 5.15 25.26
N ALA A 82 -5.23 5.02 25.56
CA ALA A 82 -6.09 6.13 25.96
C ALA A 82 -6.13 6.21 27.49
N ILE A 83 -5.35 7.14 28.06
CA ILE A 83 -5.18 7.27 29.51
C ILE A 83 -5.90 8.51 30.05
N THR A 84 -6.35 8.42 31.29
CA THR A 84 -6.87 9.56 32.05
C THR A 84 -5.85 9.98 33.09
N LEU A 85 -5.34 11.20 32.97
CA LEU A 85 -4.45 11.82 33.93
C LEU A 85 -5.20 12.22 35.20
N GLN A 86 -4.52 12.09 36.35
CA GLN A 86 -5.04 12.54 37.65
C GLN A 86 -4.79 14.03 37.91
N GLN A 87 -4.16 14.71 36.95
CA GLN A 87 -3.90 16.14 36.95
C GLN A 87 -3.97 16.70 35.53
N THR A 88 -4.09 18.02 35.41
CA THR A 88 -4.01 18.68 34.11
C THR A 88 -2.56 18.80 33.63
N THR A 89 -2.38 18.89 32.33
CA THR A 89 -1.09 19.13 31.68
C THR A 89 -1.04 20.51 31.03
N GLY A 90 0.18 21.02 30.77
CA GLY A 90 0.38 22.09 29.81
C GLY A 90 0.02 21.67 28.38
N LYS A 91 0.28 22.56 27.42
CA LYS A 91 0.15 22.20 26.01
C LYS A 91 1.16 21.12 25.64
N ILE A 92 0.70 20.04 25.02
CA ILE A 92 1.54 18.95 24.50
C ILE A 92 1.34 18.93 22.98
N ASN A 93 2.43 18.98 22.22
CA ASN A 93 2.34 18.84 20.78
C ASN A 93 2.34 17.37 20.38
N LYS A 94 1.75 17.03 19.24
CA LYS A 94 1.85 15.72 18.61
C LYS A 94 3.32 15.27 18.52
N ASN A 95 3.54 13.97 18.66
CA ASN A 95 4.86 13.33 18.67
C ASN A 95 5.77 13.72 19.85
N THR A 96 5.29 14.47 20.85
CA THR A 96 6.03 14.65 22.10
C THR A 96 6.24 13.29 22.76
N ALA A 97 7.50 12.98 23.10
CA ALA A 97 7.89 11.70 23.67
C ALA A 97 7.61 11.62 25.18
N PHE A 98 7.16 10.45 25.62
CA PHE A 98 6.88 10.08 26.99
C PHE A 98 7.58 8.77 27.32
N VAL A 99 7.96 8.61 28.57
CA VAL A 99 8.42 7.35 29.14
C VAL A 99 7.46 6.92 30.24
N GLY A 100 6.98 5.68 30.16
CA GLY A 100 6.19 5.03 31.21
C GLY A 100 6.79 3.69 31.60
N THR A 101 6.02 2.88 32.33
CA THR A 101 6.40 1.53 32.74
C THR A 101 5.40 0.53 32.17
N SER A 102 5.91 -0.51 31.52
CA SER A 102 5.09 -1.58 30.98
C SER A 102 4.60 -2.53 32.07
N ILE A 103 3.59 -3.34 31.78
CA ILE A 103 3.13 -4.44 32.65
C ILE A 103 4.27 -5.44 32.93
N GLY A 104 5.19 -5.61 31.97
CA GLY A 104 6.43 -6.38 32.14
C GLY A 104 7.45 -5.79 33.11
N GLY A 105 7.26 -4.53 33.54
CA GLY A 105 8.19 -3.82 34.43
C GLY A 105 9.30 -3.05 33.71
N GLU A 106 9.30 -3.08 32.37
CA GLU A 106 10.32 -2.41 31.54
C GLU A 106 9.90 -0.98 31.17
N PRO A 107 10.86 -0.07 30.92
CA PRO A 107 10.53 1.26 30.40
C PRO A 107 9.90 1.14 29.01
N VAL A 108 8.84 1.91 28.77
CA VAL A 108 8.17 1.98 27.46
C VAL A 108 8.13 3.42 26.96
N THR A 109 8.58 3.62 25.72
CA THR A 109 8.52 4.91 25.03
C THR A 109 7.16 5.06 24.35
N LEU A 110 6.53 6.22 24.52
CA LEU A 110 5.28 6.58 23.86
C LEU A 110 5.38 7.96 23.24
N TYR A 111 4.48 8.26 22.31
CA TYR A 111 4.38 9.54 21.64
C TYR A 111 2.96 10.09 21.74
N ALA A 112 2.83 11.38 22.03
CA ALA A 112 1.54 12.07 21.94
C ALA A 112 0.90 11.83 20.55
N TYR A 113 -0.28 11.21 20.53
CA TYR A 113 -0.95 10.83 19.28
C TYR A 113 -1.40 12.05 18.45
N SER A 114 -1.74 13.14 19.14
CA SER A 114 -2.19 14.41 18.57
C SER A 114 -1.69 15.57 19.44
N ASP A 115 -1.99 16.79 19.02
CA ASP A 115 -1.86 17.94 19.90
C ASP A 115 -2.90 17.84 21.04
N PHE A 116 -2.50 18.26 22.23
CA PHE A 116 -3.36 18.40 23.41
C PHE A 116 -3.19 19.82 23.95
N GLU A 117 -4.31 20.52 24.10
CA GLU A 117 -4.32 21.87 24.66
C GLU A 117 -4.04 21.86 26.17
N ALA A 118 -3.57 22.98 26.69
CA ALA A 118 -3.36 23.14 28.12
C ALA A 118 -4.67 22.90 28.90
N GLY A 119 -4.58 22.13 29.99
CA GLY A 119 -5.75 21.70 30.76
C GLY A 119 -6.25 20.29 30.42
N ALA A 120 -5.71 19.62 29.39
CA ALA A 120 -6.13 18.28 29.02
C ALA A 120 -5.91 17.26 30.17
N THR A 121 -6.84 16.33 30.31
CA THR A 121 -6.75 15.18 31.23
C THR A 121 -6.83 13.84 30.50
N GLU A 122 -7.41 13.81 29.30
CA GLU A 122 -7.44 12.60 28.47
C GLU A 122 -6.31 12.67 27.44
N LEU A 123 -5.36 11.74 27.52
CA LEU A 123 -4.27 11.62 26.56
C LEU A 123 -4.37 10.34 25.76
N LYS A 124 -4.06 10.43 24.47
CA LYS A 124 -3.77 9.28 23.61
C LYS A 124 -2.27 9.23 23.39
N LEU A 125 -1.64 8.16 23.85
CA LEU A 125 -0.20 7.96 23.74
C LEU A 125 0.07 6.73 22.87
N ARG A 126 0.60 6.95 21.67
CA ARG A 126 1.00 5.89 20.74
C ARG A 126 2.25 5.19 21.27
N TYR A 127 2.26 3.86 21.30
CA TYR A 127 3.46 3.11 21.64
C TYR A 127 4.53 3.31 20.56
N ALA A 128 5.78 3.46 20.97
CA ALA A 128 6.90 3.39 20.05
C ALA A 128 6.98 2.00 19.42
N THR A 129 7.41 1.96 18.16
CA THR A 129 7.58 0.73 17.39
C THR A 129 9.06 0.51 17.10
N SER A 130 9.48 -0.75 17.03
CA SER A 130 10.87 -1.11 16.74
C SER A 130 11.11 -1.26 15.24
N ASP A 131 12.37 -1.20 14.83
CA ASP A 131 12.78 -1.45 13.45
C ASP A 131 12.76 -2.94 13.07
N ILE A 132 12.46 -3.84 14.03
CA ILE A 132 12.43 -5.30 13.83
C ILE A 132 10.97 -5.75 13.78
N GLN A 133 10.54 -6.25 12.63
CA GLN A 133 9.18 -6.63 12.27
C GLN A 133 8.63 -7.72 13.18
N SER A 134 9.44 -8.70 13.61
CA SER A 134 9.00 -9.72 14.57
C SER A 134 8.75 -9.17 15.98
N GLU A 135 9.31 -8.00 16.28
CA GLU A 135 9.28 -7.33 17.59
C GLU A 135 8.75 -5.89 17.48
N TYR A 136 7.95 -5.61 16.44
CA TYR A 136 7.56 -4.23 16.10
C TYR A 136 6.73 -3.56 17.20
N SER A 137 5.90 -4.34 17.90
CA SER A 137 5.03 -3.89 18.98
C SER A 137 4.81 -4.99 20.01
N PHE A 138 5.00 -4.63 21.29
CA PHE A 138 4.75 -5.51 22.44
C PHE A 138 3.40 -5.23 23.14
N CYS A 139 2.57 -4.33 22.58
CA CYS A 139 1.23 -4.03 23.07
C CYS A 139 0.22 -4.13 21.91
N GLN A 140 -0.53 -5.23 21.86
CA GLN A 140 -1.46 -5.57 20.77
C GLN A 140 -2.80 -5.98 21.39
N VAL A 141 -3.66 -5.00 21.64
CA VAL A 141 -4.93 -5.20 22.38
C VAL A 141 -6.12 -4.97 21.46
N GLY A 142 -6.51 -3.71 21.20
CA GLY A 142 -7.52 -3.38 20.19
C GLY A 142 -8.77 -4.27 20.25
N LYS A 143 -9.02 -4.99 19.15
CA LYS A 143 -9.99 -6.10 19.06
C LYS A 143 -9.34 -7.44 18.78
N ASN A 144 -8.10 -7.61 19.23
CA ASN A 144 -7.43 -8.90 19.28
C ASN A 144 -8.17 -9.83 20.26
N PRO A 145 -8.69 -11.01 19.83
CA PRO A 145 -9.28 -11.98 20.75
C PRO A 145 -8.26 -12.57 21.74
N GLU A 146 -6.96 -12.51 21.43
CA GLU A 146 -5.85 -12.96 22.26
C GLU A 146 -4.88 -11.80 22.53
N PRO A 147 -5.24 -10.83 23.40
CA PRO A 147 -4.50 -9.59 23.55
C PRO A 147 -3.10 -9.78 24.13
N VAL A 148 -2.11 -9.08 23.57
CA VAL A 148 -0.73 -9.03 24.07
C VAL A 148 -0.57 -7.79 24.96
N LEU A 149 -0.42 -8.01 26.26
CA LEU A 149 -0.38 -6.94 27.27
C LEU A 149 1.02 -6.61 27.80
N HIS A 150 2.02 -7.46 27.56
CA HIS A 150 3.32 -7.39 28.24
C HIS A 150 4.01 -6.03 28.09
N GLY A 151 3.99 -5.45 26.89
CA GLY A 151 4.54 -4.13 26.59
C GLY A 151 3.58 -2.95 26.80
N CYS A 152 2.33 -3.20 27.19
CA CYS A 152 1.38 -2.13 27.47
C CYS A 152 1.70 -1.45 28.80
N LEU A 153 1.29 -0.19 28.96
CA LEU A 153 1.42 0.56 30.22
C LEU A 153 0.74 -0.17 31.40
N THR A 154 1.30 -0.05 32.62
CA THR A 154 0.61 -0.53 33.83
C THR A 154 -0.71 0.22 34.05
N ALA A 155 -1.73 -0.45 34.59
CA ALA A 155 -3.08 0.13 34.77
C ALA A 155 -3.09 1.45 35.58
N LEU A 156 -2.19 1.56 36.56
CA LEU A 156 -1.92 2.75 37.34
C LEU A 156 -0.42 3.02 37.26
N GLY A 157 -0.04 4.27 37.03
CA GLY A 157 1.36 4.62 36.87
C GLY A 157 1.58 6.10 36.64
N THR A 158 2.80 6.44 36.24
CA THR A 158 3.19 7.79 35.83
C THR A 158 3.82 7.72 34.46
N VAL A 159 3.44 8.63 33.56
CA VAL A 159 4.22 8.92 32.36
C VAL A 159 5.01 10.20 32.59
N SER A 160 6.22 10.27 32.09
CA SER A 160 7.07 11.47 32.18
C SER A 160 7.49 11.92 30.80
N LEU A 161 7.56 13.23 30.58
CA LEU A 161 8.13 13.79 29.36
C LEU A 161 9.60 13.39 29.24
N GLU A 162 10.01 12.87 28.09
CA GLU A 162 11.40 12.46 27.87
C GLU A 162 12.33 13.68 28.03
N GLY A 163 13.39 13.52 28.82
CA GLY A 163 14.35 14.60 29.10
C GLY A 163 13.90 15.66 30.12
N ILE A 164 12.68 15.58 30.68
CA ILE A 164 12.17 16.51 31.70
C ILE A 164 11.83 15.75 32.99
N GLN A 165 12.76 15.72 33.95
CA GLN A 165 12.61 14.97 35.21
C GLN A 165 11.48 15.46 36.13
N SER A 166 10.92 16.66 35.91
CA SER A 166 9.95 17.31 36.80
C SER A 166 8.50 17.27 36.32
N ALA A 167 8.17 16.48 35.29
CA ALA A 167 6.82 16.40 34.71
C ALA A 167 6.24 14.98 34.75
N ALA A 168 6.25 14.35 35.94
CA ALA A 168 5.54 13.10 36.15
C ALA A 168 4.03 13.36 36.13
N LEU A 169 3.33 12.73 35.19
CA LEU A 169 1.90 12.79 35.01
C LEU A 169 1.29 11.46 35.47
N PRO A 170 0.75 11.37 36.70
CA PRO A 170 0.04 10.18 37.16
C PRO A 170 -1.22 9.96 36.33
N TYR A 171 -1.49 8.69 36.00
CA TYR A 171 -2.63 8.30 35.19
C TYR A 171 -3.33 7.04 35.72
N THR A 172 -4.53 6.81 35.21
CA THR A 172 -5.27 5.56 35.33
C THR A 172 -5.85 5.18 33.97
N TYR A 173 -5.90 3.89 33.68
CA TYR A 173 -6.62 3.33 32.53
C TYR A 173 -6.79 1.81 32.69
N ASN A 174 -7.61 1.17 31.86
CA ASN A 174 -7.73 -0.28 31.79
C ASN A 174 -6.90 -0.85 30.62
N PRO A 175 -5.78 -1.55 30.87
CA PRO A 175 -4.93 -2.08 29.81
C PRO A 175 -5.63 -3.03 28.82
N GLU A 176 -6.69 -3.73 29.25
CA GLU A 176 -7.42 -4.70 28.43
C GLU A 176 -8.41 -4.05 27.46
N THR A 177 -8.83 -2.81 27.72
CA THR A 177 -9.91 -2.16 26.94
C THR A 177 -9.54 -0.79 26.37
N ASP A 178 -8.55 -0.13 26.96
CA ASP A 178 -8.19 1.26 26.66
C ASP A 178 -6.94 1.35 25.78
N ASN A 179 -6.29 0.21 25.48
CA ASN A 179 -5.33 0.08 24.40
C ASN A 179 -6.06 -0.18 23.07
N LYS A 180 -5.88 0.71 22.09
CA LYS A 180 -6.62 0.75 20.83
C LYS A 180 -5.66 0.93 19.66
N ASN A 181 -6.16 0.74 18.43
CA ASN A 181 -5.37 0.86 17.21
C ASN A 181 -5.79 2.11 16.43
N GLY A 182 -4.79 2.88 15.99
CA GLY A 182 -4.98 4.11 15.23
C GLY A 182 -5.12 3.89 13.72
N ARG A 183 -4.73 2.71 13.24
CA ARG A 183 -4.81 2.28 11.85
C ARG A 183 -5.65 1.01 11.79
N THR A 184 -6.64 1.00 10.90
CA THR A 184 -7.59 -0.12 10.75
C THR A 184 -7.94 -0.26 9.28
N LEU A 185 -8.36 -1.47 8.88
CA LEU A 185 -8.80 -1.75 7.50
C LEU A 185 -10.01 -0.88 7.11
N ALA A 186 -10.94 -0.62 8.03
CA ALA A 186 -12.04 0.32 7.81
C ALA A 186 -11.57 1.78 7.73
N GLY A 187 -10.51 2.13 8.47
CA GLY A 187 -9.94 3.47 8.54
C GLY A 187 -9.45 4.00 7.20
N PHE A 188 -9.02 3.09 6.33
CA PHE A 188 -8.57 3.40 4.98
C PHE A 188 -9.67 3.95 4.07
N SER A 189 -10.90 3.43 4.20
CA SER A 189 -12.05 3.94 3.46
C SER A 189 -12.80 5.05 4.21
N THR A 190 -13.02 4.92 5.53
CA THR A 190 -13.73 5.95 6.32
C THR A 190 -12.97 7.28 6.42
N GLY A 191 -11.64 7.26 6.25
CA GLY A 191 -10.81 8.47 6.18
C GLY A 191 -10.69 9.10 4.78
N ALA A 192 -11.25 8.44 3.75
CA ALA A 192 -10.99 8.75 2.34
C ALA A 192 -11.45 10.15 1.92
N GLU A 193 -12.59 10.65 2.43
CA GLU A 193 -13.05 12.01 2.13
C GLU A 193 -11.96 13.04 2.45
N LYS A 194 -11.39 12.97 3.65
CA LYS A 194 -10.36 13.91 4.10
C LYS A 194 -9.03 13.69 3.37
N LYS A 195 -8.65 12.43 3.14
CA LYS A 195 -7.30 12.07 2.67
C LYS A 195 -7.13 12.03 1.15
N MET A 196 -8.22 11.80 0.41
CA MET A 196 -8.18 11.58 -1.04
C MET A 196 -9.29 12.32 -1.79
N GLY A 197 -10.38 12.71 -1.12
CA GLY A 197 -11.50 13.44 -1.74
C GLY A 197 -11.37 14.97 -1.65
N LYS A 198 -10.91 15.47 -0.50
CA LYS A 198 -10.87 16.90 -0.12
C LYS A 198 -9.55 17.28 0.56
N CYS A 199 -8.45 16.65 0.15
CA CYS A 199 -7.12 16.79 0.77
C CYS A 199 -6.38 18.08 0.39
N GLY A 200 -6.79 18.78 -0.66
CA GLY A 200 -6.05 19.92 -1.21
C GLY A 200 -6.37 20.18 -2.69
N PRO A 201 -5.58 21.04 -3.37
CA PRO A 201 -5.79 21.42 -4.77
C PRO A 201 -5.80 20.27 -5.79
N GLN A 202 -5.06 19.20 -5.50
CA GLN A 202 -4.93 18.00 -6.32
C GLN A 202 -6.04 16.96 -6.08
N CYS A 203 -6.90 17.21 -5.09
CA CYS A 203 -7.99 16.31 -4.72
C CYS A 203 -9.30 16.64 -5.50
N PRO A 204 -10.12 15.63 -5.83
CA PRO A 204 -9.89 14.22 -5.54
C PRO A 204 -8.74 13.62 -6.36
N TYR A 205 -7.94 12.72 -5.77
CA TYR A 205 -6.89 12.01 -6.52
C TYR A 205 -7.51 11.24 -7.70
N VAL A 206 -6.78 11.14 -8.81
CA VAL A 206 -7.32 10.68 -10.10
C VAL A 206 -7.95 9.30 -10.01
N ASP A 207 -7.24 8.33 -9.42
CA ASP A 207 -7.76 6.96 -9.29
C ASP A 207 -8.91 6.88 -8.29
N TYR A 208 -8.80 7.56 -7.15
CA TYR A 208 -9.88 7.65 -6.18
C TYR A 208 -11.16 8.27 -6.76
N ALA A 209 -11.03 9.28 -7.63
CA ALA A 209 -12.14 9.95 -8.29
C ALA A 209 -12.98 8.99 -9.15
N LYS A 210 -12.37 7.98 -9.78
CA LYS A 210 -13.10 6.94 -10.54
C LYS A 210 -14.12 6.22 -9.66
N TYR A 211 -13.72 5.87 -8.44
CA TYR A 211 -14.57 5.17 -7.47
C TYR A 211 -15.61 6.11 -6.85
N LEU A 212 -15.23 7.33 -6.50
CA LEU A 212 -16.16 8.34 -6.00
C LEU A 212 -17.26 8.66 -7.02
N ASN A 213 -16.90 8.81 -8.29
CA ASN A 213 -17.86 9.08 -9.37
C ASN A 213 -18.80 7.89 -9.61
N TYR A 214 -18.28 6.65 -9.51
CA TYR A 214 -19.08 5.45 -9.71
C TYR A 214 -20.04 5.18 -8.54
N PHE A 215 -19.52 5.08 -7.32
CA PHE A 215 -20.34 4.76 -6.15
C PHE A 215 -21.13 5.95 -5.61
N GLY A 216 -20.62 7.18 -5.79
CA GLY A 216 -21.21 8.40 -5.25
C GLY A 216 -20.97 8.63 -3.76
N GLU A 217 -20.16 7.80 -3.12
CA GLU A 217 -19.89 7.82 -1.68
C GLU A 217 -18.39 7.90 -1.41
N PHE A 218 -17.96 8.72 -0.44
CA PHE A 218 -16.53 8.85 -0.13
C PHE A 218 -15.96 7.58 0.52
N ASP A 219 -16.68 6.96 1.45
CA ASP A 219 -16.25 5.73 2.11
C ASP A 219 -16.86 4.47 1.46
N TYR A 220 -16.93 4.45 0.12
CA TYR A 220 -17.58 3.40 -0.67
C TYR A 220 -17.16 1.98 -0.25
N GLY A 221 -15.87 1.74 -0.04
CA GLY A 221 -15.34 0.44 0.37
C GLY A 221 -15.85 0.01 1.74
N ASN A 222 -15.86 0.93 2.71
CA ASN A 222 -16.42 0.67 4.02
C ASN A 222 -17.93 0.41 3.99
N GLN A 223 -18.69 1.20 3.22
CA GLN A 223 -20.13 0.98 3.08
C GLN A 223 -20.44 -0.38 2.45
N TRP A 224 -19.65 -0.82 1.46
CA TRP A 224 -19.78 -2.13 0.81
C TRP A 224 -19.50 -3.27 1.79
N ILE A 225 -18.36 -3.21 2.49
CA ILE A 225 -17.92 -4.26 3.44
C ILE A 225 -18.87 -4.34 4.65
N MET A 226 -19.31 -3.20 5.19
CA MET A 226 -20.27 -3.19 6.30
C MET A 226 -21.64 -3.71 5.86
N ALA A 227 -22.10 -3.42 4.64
CA ALA A 227 -23.32 -4.02 4.11
C ALA A 227 -23.24 -5.55 4.03
N ALA A 228 -22.06 -6.09 3.68
CA ALA A 228 -21.81 -7.52 3.69
C ALA A 228 -21.85 -8.10 5.10
N PHE A 229 -21.12 -7.53 6.08
CA PHE A 229 -21.18 -7.95 7.48
C PHE A 229 -22.61 -7.94 8.04
N GLU A 230 -23.41 -6.95 7.65
CA GLU A 230 -24.78 -6.74 8.12
C GLU A 230 -25.84 -7.50 7.29
N LYS A 231 -25.43 -8.25 6.26
CA LYS A 231 -26.31 -8.97 5.31
C LYS A 231 -27.46 -8.09 4.78
N ARG A 232 -27.12 -6.90 4.32
CA ARG A 232 -28.09 -5.94 3.74
C ARG A 232 -27.69 -5.52 2.33
N GLU A 233 -28.55 -4.72 1.72
CA GLU A 233 -28.25 -4.07 0.45
C GLU A 233 -27.41 -2.80 0.69
N THR A 234 -26.50 -2.51 -0.24
CA THR A 234 -25.77 -1.23 -0.29
C THR A 234 -26.69 -0.09 -0.77
N LYS A 235 -26.23 1.15 -0.65
CA LYS A 235 -26.94 2.33 -1.15
C LYS A 235 -25.96 3.27 -1.85
N PHE A 236 -25.71 3.00 -3.12
CA PHE A 236 -24.81 3.74 -3.98
C PHE A 236 -25.53 4.33 -5.18
N SER A 237 -24.87 5.27 -5.86
CA SER A 237 -25.31 5.78 -7.16
C SER A 237 -25.27 4.68 -8.22
N MET A 238 -24.18 3.89 -8.26
CA MET A 238 -24.03 2.70 -9.10
C MET A 238 -23.33 1.57 -8.32
N GLY A 239 -23.40 0.35 -8.84
CA GLY A 239 -22.72 -0.81 -8.23
C GLY A 239 -23.38 -1.33 -6.95
N ASN A 240 -24.70 -1.17 -6.80
CA ASN A 240 -25.40 -1.73 -5.64
C ASN A 240 -25.33 -3.25 -5.61
N VAL A 241 -25.13 -3.81 -4.41
CA VAL A 241 -25.10 -5.25 -4.16
C VAL A 241 -26.07 -5.59 -3.03
N ASP A 242 -26.88 -6.63 -3.24
CA ASP A 242 -27.71 -7.22 -2.20
C ASP A 242 -27.01 -8.44 -1.59
N PHE A 243 -26.61 -8.35 -0.32
CA PHE A 243 -25.96 -9.46 0.40
C PHE A 243 -26.94 -10.41 1.11
N ARG A 244 -28.24 -10.11 1.15
CA ARG A 244 -29.26 -11.00 1.73
C ARG A 244 -29.26 -12.43 1.16
N PRO A 245 -29.09 -12.64 -0.17
CA PRO A 245 -29.08 -13.99 -0.73
C PRO A 245 -27.75 -14.74 -0.54
N TYR A 246 -26.67 -14.09 -0.09
CA TYR A 246 -25.36 -14.72 -0.01
C TYR A 246 -25.35 -15.85 1.02
N SER A 247 -24.80 -16.99 0.63
CA SER A 247 -24.42 -18.03 1.58
C SER A 247 -23.34 -17.52 2.54
N GLN A 248 -23.11 -18.26 3.61
CA GLN A 248 -22.07 -17.92 4.58
C GLN A 248 -20.65 -17.98 3.98
N PRO A 249 -20.25 -19.05 3.25
CA PRO A 249 -18.94 -19.10 2.59
C PRO A 249 -18.74 -17.99 1.54
N ALA A 250 -19.74 -17.72 0.70
CA ALA A 250 -19.67 -16.65 -0.31
C ALA A 250 -19.52 -15.28 0.32
N LEU A 251 -20.23 -15.02 1.43
CA LEU A 251 -20.14 -13.76 2.16
C LEU A 251 -18.77 -13.56 2.80
N HIS A 252 -18.19 -14.61 3.39
CA HIS A 252 -16.84 -14.53 3.97
C HIS A 252 -15.80 -14.18 2.90
N LYS A 253 -15.87 -14.85 1.76
CA LYS A 253 -14.95 -14.61 0.65
C LYS A 253 -15.13 -13.19 0.09
N ALA A 254 -16.36 -12.72 -0.04
CA ALA A 254 -16.68 -11.35 -0.46
C ALA A 254 -16.06 -10.31 0.49
N ILE A 255 -16.20 -10.47 1.81
CA ILE A 255 -15.64 -9.56 2.81
C ILE A 255 -14.11 -9.55 2.77
N GLN A 256 -13.48 -10.74 2.72
CA GLN A 256 -12.03 -10.88 2.66
C GLN A 256 -11.45 -10.13 1.46
N VAL A 257 -12.01 -10.39 0.27
CA VAL A 257 -11.52 -9.86 -1.00
C VAL A 257 -11.78 -8.37 -1.13
N ALA A 258 -12.97 -7.88 -0.74
CA ALA A 258 -13.29 -6.46 -0.81
C ALA A 258 -12.44 -5.63 0.17
N THR A 259 -12.15 -6.15 1.36
CA THR A 259 -11.32 -5.44 2.34
C THR A 259 -9.92 -5.18 1.79
N LEU A 260 -9.29 -6.19 1.17
CA LEU A 260 -8.00 -6.03 0.52
C LEU A 260 -8.09 -5.08 -0.69
N ASN A 261 -9.03 -5.34 -1.60
CA ASN A 261 -8.98 -4.76 -2.94
C ASN A 261 -9.77 -3.44 -3.11
N MET A 262 -10.68 -3.11 -2.18
CA MET A 262 -11.37 -1.81 -2.18
C MET A 262 -10.75 -0.83 -1.19
N ASN A 263 -10.33 -1.30 0.00
CA ASN A 263 -9.77 -0.42 1.04
C ASN A 263 -8.25 -0.36 0.99
N VAL A 264 -7.55 -1.50 1.14
CA VAL A 264 -6.07 -1.50 1.22
C VAL A 264 -5.45 -1.08 -0.10
N TRP A 265 -5.91 -1.63 -1.23
CA TRP A 265 -5.43 -1.26 -2.56
C TRP A 265 -5.54 0.24 -2.84
N MET A 266 -6.70 0.85 -2.57
CA MET A 266 -6.87 2.31 -2.77
C MET A 266 -5.98 3.11 -1.82
N TYR A 267 -5.72 2.60 -0.62
CA TYR A 267 -4.87 3.25 0.35
C TYR A 267 -3.38 3.14 0.01
N VAL A 268 -2.93 2.08 -0.66
CA VAL A 268 -1.60 2.00 -1.26
C VAL A 268 -1.41 3.16 -2.25
N ILE A 269 -2.39 3.37 -3.14
CA ILE A 269 -2.37 4.48 -4.10
C ILE A 269 -2.36 5.84 -3.38
N ARG A 270 -3.14 5.98 -2.31
CA ARG A 270 -3.13 7.18 -1.46
C ARG A 270 -1.73 7.53 -0.97
N GLU A 271 -0.96 6.55 -0.52
CA GLU A 271 0.38 6.80 0.03
C GLU A 271 1.37 7.25 -1.07
N PHE A 272 1.26 6.69 -2.28
CA PHE A 272 2.04 7.18 -3.42
C PHE A 272 1.64 8.59 -3.87
N GLU A 273 0.35 8.94 -3.78
CA GLU A 273 -0.11 10.33 -4.01
C GLU A 273 0.35 11.29 -2.90
N ASP A 274 0.34 10.86 -1.64
CA ASP A 274 0.83 11.66 -0.50
C ASP A 274 2.33 11.94 -0.64
N ALA A 275 3.11 10.98 -1.13
CA ALA A 275 4.52 11.16 -1.46
C ALA A 275 4.74 12.28 -2.49
N LEU A 276 3.88 12.36 -3.51
CA LEU A 276 3.92 13.43 -4.52
C LEU A 276 3.47 14.78 -3.95
N ASP A 277 2.48 14.79 -3.07
CA ASP A 277 2.02 15.99 -2.39
C ASP A 277 3.10 16.57 -1.48
N ASP A 278 3.77 15.72 -0.72
CA ASP A 278 4.90 16.10 0.14
C ASP A 278 6.10 16.56 -0.68
N CYS A 279 6.35 15.93 -1.83
CA CYS A 279 7.35 16.39 -2.79
C CYS A 279 7.03 17.81 -3.30
N ASN A 280 5.77 18.08 -3.69
CA ASN A 280 5.35 19.37 -4.27
C ASN A 280 5.30 20.54 -3.28
N LYS A 281 5.20 20.27 -1.96
CA LYS A 281 5.24 21.32 -0.93
C LYS A 281 6.60 22.05 -0.91
N GLY A 282 7.67 21.39 -1.37
CA GLY A 282 9.04 21.91 -1.35
C GLY A 282 9.59 22.06 0.08
N CYS A 283 10.91 22.04 0.23
CA CYS A 283 11.55 22.02 1.55
C CYS A 283 12.39 23.27 1.82
N ALA A 284 12.20 23.88 3.00
CA ALA A 284 13.10 24.92 3.55
C ALA A 284 14.22 24.35 4.44
N SER A 285 14.21 23.03 4.71
CA SER A 285 15.17 22.32 5.57
C SER A 285 15.23 20.82 5.27
N ASP A 286 16.32 20.15 5.65
CA ASP A 286 16.61 18.72 5.41
C ASP A 286 15.55 17.73 5.94
N GLN A 287 14.74 18.15 6.92
CA GLN A 287 13.71 17.31 7.57
C GLN A 287 12.53 16.93 6.66
N CYS A 288 12.37 17.62 5.52
CA CYS A 288 11.27 17.41 4.58
C CYS A 288 11.62 16.41 3.45
N ASN A 289 12.90 16.01 3.33
CA ASN A 289 13.25 14.85 2.51
C ASN A 289 12.66 13.54 3.06
N ALA A 290 12.35 13.51 4.36
CA ALA A 290 11.83 12.33 5.04
C ALA A 290 10.37 12.05 4.74
N ASP A 291 9.50 13.06 4.74
CA ASP A 291 8.05 12.83 4.67
C ASP A 291 7.63 12.16 3.36
N LYS A 292 8.14 12.63 2.21
CA LYS A 292 7.81 12.07 0.88
C LYS A 292 8.31 10.63 0.67
N VAL A 293 9.52 10.30 1.11
CA VAL A 293 10.06 8.94 0.98
C VAL A 293 9.42 8.02 2.01
N ASN A 294 9.15 8.51 3.21
CA ASN A 294 8.40 7.76 4.22
C ASN A 294 6.99 7.40 3.71
N ALA A 295 6.26 8.33 3.09
CA ALA A 295 4.97 8.03 2.47
C ALA A 295 5.07 6.95 1.38
N TRP A 296 6.12 6.99 0.54
CA TRP A 296 6.36 5.94 -0.44
C TRP A 296 6.62 4.58 0.20
N ASP A 297 7.49 4.53 1.21
CA ASP A 297 7.79 3.32 1.98
C ASP A 297 6.53 2.76 2.67
N GLU A 298 5.66 3.63 3.20
CA GLU A 298 4.37 3.24 3.78
C GLU A 298 3.47 2.58 2.72
N GLY A 299 3.43 3.11 1.50
CA GLY A 299 2.71 2.52 0.37
C GLY A 299 3.19 1.11 0.05
N ILE A 300 4.50 0.89 0.00
CA ILE A 300 5.08 -0.45 -0.21
C ILE A 300 4.77 -1.38 0.96
N ALA A 301 4.87 -0.90 2.20
CA ALA A 301 4.52 -1.69 3.37
C ALA A 301 3.05 -2.16 3.37
N PHE A 302 2.12 -1.32 2.90
CA PHE A 302 0.70 -1.72 2.75
C PHE A 302 0.42 -2.57 1.52
N TYR A 303 1.28 -2.53 0.50
CA TYR A 303 1.20 -3.43 -0.64
C TYR A 303 1.64 -4.85 -0.26
N THR A 304 2.72 -4.93 0.51
CA THR A 304 3.45 -6.16 0.80
C THR A 304 3.00 -6.83 2.10
N GLY A 305 3.03 -6.10 3.22
CA GLY A 305 2.73 -6.66 4.54
C GLY A 305 3.93 -7.31 5.23
N SER A 306 3.81 -7.48 6.54
CA SER A 306 4.85 -8.05 7.41
C SER A 306 5.07 -9.56 7.23
N LEU A 307 4.03 -10.29 6.82
CA LEU A 307 4.01 -11.74 6.72
C LEU A 307 4.77 -12.30 5.50
N GLU A 308 5.11 -11.44 4.54
CA GLU A 308 5.93 -11.80 3.38
C GLU A 308 7.39 -12.10 3.74
N GLY A 309 7.85 -11.59 4.89
CA GLY A 309 9.24 -11.69 5.34
C GLY A 309 10.23 -10.94 4.45
N ASP A 310 11.51 -11.20 4.66
CA ASP A 310 12.60 -10.48 3.98
C ASP A 310 12.70 -10.81 2.48
N ASP A 311 12.29 -12.01 2.05
CA ASP A 311 12.49 -12.51 0.68
C ASP A 311 11.22 -12.56 -0.17
N GLY A 312 10.06 -12.29 0.43
CA GLY A 312 8.77 -12.27 -0.27
C GLY A 312 8.23 -13.67 -0.54
N LEU A 313 8.68 -14.67 0.22
CA LEU A 313 8.25 -16.06 0.11
C LEU A 313 7.47 -16.54 1.35
N GLY A 314 7.08 -15.60 2.22
CA GLY A 314 6.31 -15.86 3.43
C GLY A 314 4.82 -16.11 3.20
N ASP A 315 4.06 -16.12 4.30
CA ASP A 315 2.61 -16.40 4.32
C ASP A 315 1.80 -15.09 4.21
N GLY A 316 2.17 -14.23 3.27
CA GLY A 316 1.55 -12.94 3.04
C GLY A 316 0.05 -13.01 2.73
N VAL A 317 -0.67 -11.94 3.06
CA VAL A 317 -2.14 -11.86 2.89
C VAL A 317 -2.62 -10.56 2.23
N LEU A 318 -1.69 -9.75 1.73
CA LEU A 318 -1.98 -8.49 1.04
C LEU A 318 -1.80 -8.63 -0.49
N ALA A 319 -1.67 -7.51 -1.19
CA ALA A 319 -1.69 -7.45 -2.64
C ALA A 319 -0.47 -8.15 -3.28
N TYR A 320 0.69 -8.13 -2.60
CA TYR A 320 1.88 -8.85 -3.01
C TYR A 320 1.62 -10.37 -3.10
N ALA A 321 1.19 -11.01 -2.01
CA ALA A 321 0.78 -12.42 -2.01
C ALA A 321 -0.32 -12.73 -3.04
N LEU A 322 -1.30 -11.83 -3.20
CA LEU A 322 -2.35 -12.01 -4.19
C LEU A 322 -1.78 -12.05 -5.63
N ALA A 323 -0.81 -11.18 -5.94
CA ALA A 323 -0.15 -11.17 -7.23
C ALA A 323 0.65 -12.47 -7.47
N ASP A 324 1.35 -12.97 -6.46
CA ASP A 324 2.12 -14.22 -6.53
C ASP A 324 1.24 -15.47 -6.63
N ASP A 325 0.04 -15.46 -6.03
CA ASP A 325 -0.96 -16.49 -6.20
C ASP A 325 -1.51 -16.49 -7.64
N LEU A 326 -1.96 -15.33 -8.11
CA LEU A 326 -2.58 -15.19 -9.43
C LEU A 326 -1.59 -15.39 -10.58
N CYS A 327 -0.31 -15.04 -10.43
CA CYS A 327 0.64 -15.22 -11.51
C CYS A 327 0.77 -16.69 -11.95
N LYS A 328 0.60 -17.63 -11.01
CA LYS A 328 0.67 -19.07 -11.25
C LYS A 328 -0.50 -19.51 -12.13
N ASP A 329 -1.69 -18.99 -11.82
CA ASP A 329 -2.92 -19.25 -12.55
C ASP A 329 -2.97 -18.57 -13.91
N PHE A 330 -2.25 -17.46 -14.10
CA PHE A 330 -2.28 -16.68 -15.35
C PHE A 330 -1.05 -16.86 -16.24
N LYS A 331 -0.08 -17.67 -15.77
CA LYS A 331 1.23 -17.87 -16.41
C LYS A 331 1.97 -16.54 -16.61
N THR A 332 2.01 -15.74 -15.56
CA THR A 332 2.62 -14.40 -15.51
C THR A 332 3.64 -14.25 -14.38
N CYS A 333 4.17 -15.37 -13.88
CA CYS A 333 5.30 -15.37 -12.95
C CYS A 333 6.64 -15.22 -13.68
N GLY A 334 7.71 -14.99 -12.91
CA GLY A 334 9.08 -14.88 -13.38
C GLY A 334 9.39 -13.54 -14.04
N ALA A 335 10.68 -13.29 -14.29
CA ALA A 335 11.17 -12.00 -14.80
C ALA A 335 10.62 -11.64 -16.20
N SER A 336 10.18 -12.63 -16.97
CA SER A 336 9.58 -12.43 -18.30
C SER A 336 8.04 -12.49 -18.30
N GLY A 337 7.41 -12.78 -17.17
CA GLY A 337 5.96 -12.85 -17.06
C GLY A 337 5.32 -13.92 -17.95
N ASP A 338 5.99 -15.06 -18.14
CA ASP A 338 5.58 -16.11 -19.08
C ASP A 338 5.71 -17.54 -18.50
N VAL A 339 5.94 -17.66 -17.19
CA VAL A 339 6.02 -18.93 -16.46
C VAL A 339 5.01 -18.99 -15.31
N THR A 340 4.84 -20.17 -14.70
CA THR A 340 3.86 -20.42 -13.62
C THR A 340 4.50 -20.59 -12.24
N THR A 341 5.79 -20.28 -12.11
CA THR A 341 6.56 -20.51 -10.88
C THR A 341 7.49 -19.32 -10.61
N GLY A 342 7.76 -19.07 -9.33
CA GLY A 342 8.54 -17.92 -8.88
C GLY A 342 7.63 -16.74 -8.50
N LEU A 343 8.25 -15.59 -8.24
CA LEU A 343 7.54 -14.34 -7.94
C LEU A 343 6.76 -13.86 -9.17
N SER A 344 5.68 -13.13 -8.94
CA SER A 344 4.92 -12.48 -10.00
C SER A 344 5.78 -11.45 -10.74
N TYR A 345 5.54 -11.31 -12.05
CA TYR A 345 6.13 -10.23 -12.83
C TYR A 345 5.75 -8.87 -12.24
N VAL A 346 4.49 -8.71 -11.84
CA VAL A 346 3.96 -7.49 -11.21
C VAL A 346 4.77 -7.08 -9.98
N ASN A 347 5.03 -7.99 -9.03
CA ASN A 347 5.77 -7.66 -7.82
C ASN A 347 7.21 -7.19 -8.12
N GLN A 348 7.89 -7.87 -9.04
CA GLN A 348 9.25 -7.50 -9.45
C GLN A 348 9.28 -6.10 -10.09
N GLU A 349 8.32 -5.79 -10.97
CA GLU A 349 8.25 -4.48 -11.62
C GLU A 349 7.85 -3.37 -10.66
N VAL A 350 6.90 -3.60 -9.75
CA VAL A 350 6.51 -2.61 -8.72
C VAL A 350 7.72 -2.20 -7.90
N PHE A 351 8.58 -3.14 -7.50
CA PHE A 351 9.77 -2.82 -6.70
C PHE A 351 10.85 -2.12 -7.54
N SER A 352 11.10 -2.58 -8.76
CA SER A 352 12.05 -1.91 -9.68
C SER A 352 11.64 -0.46 -9.98
N LEU A 353 10.35 -0.20 -10.20
CA LEU A 353 9.83 1.15 -10.40
C LEU A 353 9.87 1.98 -9.11
N SER A 354 9.67 1.34 -7.95
CA SER A 354 9.76 2.01 -6.64
C SER A 354 11.16 2.53 -6.35
N ASP A 355 12.19 1.74 -6.64
CA ASP A 355 13.59 2.19 -6.49
C ASP A 355 13.84 3.48 -7.30
N SER A 356 13.37 3.51 -8.55
CA SER A 356 13.48 4.68 -9.41
C SER A 356 12.67 5.88 -8.90
N ALA A 357 11.46 5.63 -8.38
CA ALA A 357 10.60 6.67 -7.84
C ALA A 357 11.20 7.32 -6.59
N VAL A 358 11.77 6.52 -5.68
CA VAL A 358 12.44 7.01 -4.47
C VAL A 358 13.65 7.88 -4.83
N GLU A 359 14.47 7.49 -5.80
CA GLU A 359 15.59 8.32 -6.27
C GLU A 359 15.11 9.70 -6.78
N LEU A 360 14.01 9.73 -7.52
CA LEU A 360 13.42 10.98 -8.03
C LEU A 360 12.79 11.82 -6.91
N LEU A 361 12.12 11.21 -5.94
CA LEU A 361 11.58 11.89 -4.76
C LEU A 361 12.70 12.56 -3.97
N MET A 362 13.79 11.83 -3.71
CA MET A 362 14.98 12.38 -3.03
C MET A 362 15.62 13.53 -3.80
N ALA A 363 15.50 13.53 -5.13
CA ALA A 363 15.96 14.61 -6.00
C ALA A 363 14.92 15.74 -6.22
N GLU A 364 13.78 15.71 -5.53
CA GLU A 364 12.68 16.68 -5.65
C GLU A 364 12.06 16.77 -7.06
N LYS A 365 12.13 15.67 -7.83
CA LYS A 365 11.62 15.57 -9.19
C LYS A 365 10.18 15.05 -9.23
N CYS A 366 9.28 15.78 -8.59
CA CYS A 366 7.90 15.34 -8.35
C CYS A 366 7.10 15.11 -9.64
N ALA A 367 7.34 15.94 -10.67
CA ALA A 367 6.68 15.80 -11.96
C ALA A 367 7.12 14.53 -12.70
N GLU A 368 8.39 14.15 -12.58
CA GLU A 368 8.92 12.91 -13.13
C GLU A 368 8.47 11.69 -12.31
N THR A 369 8.39 11.79 -10.98
CA THR A 369 7.88 10.70 -10.11
C THR A 369 6.42 10.35 -10.44
N ARG A 370 5.59 11.31 -10.87
CA ARG A 370 4.18 11.08 -11.28
C ARG A 370 4.03 9.93 -12.28
N PHE A 371 4.96 9.79 -13.22
CA PHE A 371 4.97 8.71 -14.20
C PHE A 371 5.01 7.33 -13.50
N TYR A 372 5.90 7.16 -12.52
CA TYR A 372 6.04 5.90 -11.79
C TYR A 372 4.81 5.56 -10.96
N VAL A 373 4.12 6.55 -10.38
CA VAL A 373 2.83 6.31 -9.71
C VAL A 373 1.82 5.73 -10.70
N GLN A 374 1.71 6.29 -11.90
CA GLN A 374 0.78 5.81 -12.92
C GLN A 374 1.10 4.39 -13.40
N GLU A 375 2.37 4.10 -13.66
CA GLU A 375 2.82 2.76 -14.07
C GLU A 375 2.58 1.72 -12.96
N ILE A 376 2.90 2.05 -11.71
CA ILE A 376 2.67 1.16 -10.56
C ILE A 376 1.18 0.93 -10.35
N VAL A 377 0.33 1.96 -10.43
CA VAL A 377 -1.14 1.81 -10.35
C VAL A 377 -1.66 0.85 -11.41
N GLY A 378 -1.16 0.95 -12.65
CA GLY A 378 -1.47 0.00 -13.72
C GLY A 378 -1.07 -1.44 -13.33
N LEU A 379 0.18 -1.63 -12.89
CA LEU A 379 0.69 -2.94 -12.46
C LEU A 379 -0.14 -3.55 -11.33
N ILE A 380 -0.46 -2.81 -10.27
CA ILE A 380 -1.25 -3.33 -9.15
C ILE A 380 -2.74 -3.47 -9.49
N THR A 381 -3.21 -2.98 -10.65
CA THR A 381 -4.54 -3.27 -11.20
C THR A 381 -4.59 -4.67 -11.84
N VAL A 382 -3.46 -5.19 -12.32
CA VAL A 382 -3.40 -6.50 -13.00
C VAL A 382 -3.93 -7.64 -12.11
N PRO A 383 -3.51 -7.79 -10.83
CA PRO A 383 -4.07 -8.81 -9.94
C PRO A 383 -5.59 -8.66 -9.71
N LEU A 384 -6.15 -7.44 -9.76
CA LEU A 384 -7.60 -7.24 -9.64
C LEU A 384 -8.35 -7.84 -10.83
N VAL A 385 -7.84 -7.60 -12.05
CA VAL A 385 -8.42 -8.14 -13.29
C VAL A 385 -8.24 -9.65 -13.36
N GLN A 386 -7.07 -10.16 -13.00
CA GLN A 386 -6.80 -11.60 -12.90
C GLN A 386 -7.73 -12.27 -11.89
N GLY A 387 -7.87 -11.70 -10.69
CA GLY A 387 -8.79 -12.19 -9.66
C GLY A 387 -10.24 -12.22 -10.12
N LEU A 388 -10.71 -11.17 -10.79
CA LEU A 388 -12.04 -11.11 -11.39
C LEU A 388 -12.28 -12.23 -12.41
N LEU A 389 -11.33 -12.43 -13.34
CA LEU A 389 -11.42 -13.46 -14.37
C LEU A 389 -11.39 -14.87 -13.75
N ARG A 390 -10.49 -15.14 -12.80
CA ARG A 390 -10.41 -16.43 -12.09
C ARG A 390 -11.70 -16.75 -11.37
N ALA A 391 -12.20 -15.82 -10.56
CA ALA A 391 -13.42 -16.00 -9.78
C ALA A 391 -14.64 -16.18 -10.68
N THR A 392 -14.73 -15.42 -11.78
CA THR A 392 -15.80 -15.59 -12.77
C THR A 392 -15.77 -17.01 -13.36
N TYR A 393 -14.59 -17.47 -13.81
CA TYR A 393 -14.44 -18.81 -14.37
C TYR A 393 -14.81 -19.90 -13.35
N GLN A 394 -14.30 -19.80 -12.12
CA GLN A 394 -14.60 -20.76 -11.05
C GLN A 394 -16.09 -20.78 -10.68
N SER A 395 -16.78 -19.63 -10.69
CA SER A 395 -18.21 -19.55 -10.40
C SER A 395 -19.09 -20.35 -11.38
N MET A 396 -18.57 -20.60 -12.58
CA MET A 396 -19.25 -21.35 -13.65
C MET A 396 -18.77 -22.80 -13.76
N TYR A 397 -17.46 -23.03 -13.56
CA TYR A 397 -16.81 -24.27 -13.95
C TYR A 397 -16.17 -25.07 -12.81
N ALA A 398 -16.13 -24.56 -11.57
CA ALA A 398 -15.68 -25.38 -10.44
C ALA A 398 -16.57 -26.62 -10.27
N GLU A 399 -15.97 -27.74 -9.87
CA GLU A 399 -16.64 -29.06 -9.88
C GLU A 399 -17.76 -29.15 -8.84
N ASP A 400 -17.52 -28.66 -7.63
CA ASP A 400 -18.46 -28.71 -6.53
C ASP A 400 -19.25 -27.39 -6.37
N GLU A 401 -20.43 -27.50 -5.76
CA GLU A 401 -21.38 -26.38 -5.61
C GLU A 401 -20.88 -25.31 -4.65
N GLU A 402 -20.16 -25.72 -3.60
CA GLU A 402 -19.63 -24.81 -2.58
C GLU A 402 -18.55 -23.89 -3.17
N SER A 403 -17.59 -24.45 -3.92
CA SER A 403 -16.56 -23.69 -4.63
C SER A 403 -17.15 -22.73 -5.65
N ARG A 404 -18.16 -23.15 -6.43
CA ARG A 404 -18.87 -22.25 -7.36
C ARG A 404 -19.53 -21.10 -6.62
N ASP A 405 -20.16 -21.39 -5.49
CA ASP A 405 -20.87 -20.40 -4.69
C ASP A 405 -19.92 -19.39 -4.02
N MET A 406 -18.81 -19.87 -3.43
CA MET A 406 -17.73 -19.03 -2.92
C MET A 406 -17.16 -18.10 -4.00
N ALA A 407 -16.91 -18.66 -5.20
CA ALA A 407 -16.39 -17.90 -6.33
C ALA A 407 -17.35 -16.81 -6.83
N LYS A 408 -18.68 -16.97 -6.65
CA LYS A 408 -19.64 -15.88 -6.93
C LYS A 408 -19.45 -14.71 -5.97
N GLY A 409 -19.22 -14.99 -4.68
CA GLY A 409 -18.94 -13.96 -3.68
C GLY A 409 -17.61 -13.23 -3.94
N GLU A 410 -16.58 -13.99 -4.31
CA GLU A 410 -15.28 -13.45 -4.74
C GLU A 410 -15.40 -12.59 -5.99
N ALA A 411 -16.11 -13.07 -7.02
CA ALA A 411 -16.30 -12.33 -8.28
C ALA A 411 -17.05 -11.01 -8.05
N ALA A 412 -18.04 -10.98 -7.15
CA ALA A 412 -18.73 -9.74 -6.80
C ALA A 412 -17.81 -8.71 -6.12
N ALA A 413 -16.89 -9.16 -5.25
CA ALA A 413 -15.91 -8.29 -4.59
C ALA A 413 -14.85 -7.75 -5.57
N PHE A 414 -14.32 -8.60 -6.47
CA PHE A 414 -13.43 -8.14 -7.53
C PHE A 414 -14.16 -7.23 -8.53
N ALA A 415 -15.42 -7.49 -8.86
CA ALA A 415 -16.23 -6.61 -9.70
C ALA A 415 -16.36 -5.22 -9.05
N ALA A 416 -16.66 -5.15 -7.75
CA ALA A 416 -16.71 -3.88 -7.03
C ALA A 416 -15.35 -3.12 -7.03
N SER A 417 -14.25 -3.84 -7.21
CA SER A 417 -12.90 -3.27 -7.29
C SER A 417 -12.52 -2.84 -8.72
N VAL A 418 -12.93 -3.56 -9.76
CA VAL A 418 -12.52 -3.32 -11.16
C VAL A 418 -13.54 -2.48 -11.95
N VAL A 419 -14.84 -2.67 -11.71
CA VAL A 419 -15.90 -2.00 -12.49
C VAL A 419 -15.83 -0.47 -12.44
N PRO A 420 -15.44 0.21 -11.34
CA PRO A 420 -15.25 1.66 -11.35
C PRO A 420 -14.16 2.12 -12.32
N ILE A 421 -13.07 1.34 -12.47
CA ILE A 421 -12.01 1.60 -13.44
C ILE A 421 -12.57 1.41 -14.86
N LEU A 422 -13.27 0.29 -15.10
CA LEU A 422 -13.90 0.00 -16.39
C LEU A 422 -14.95 1.05 -16.77
N HIS A 423 -15.73 1.55 -15.81
CA HIS A 423 -16.78 2.55 -16.05
C HIS A 423 -16.20 3.87 -16.58
N ASN A 424 -15.02 4.26 -16.10
CA ASN A 424 -14.30 5.41 -16.63
C ASN A 424 -13.86 5.21 -18.10
N CYS A 425 -13.74 3.97 -18.56
CA CYS A 425 -13.41 3.63 -19.96
C CYS A 425 -14.67 3.41 -20.83
N SER A 426 -15.69 2.75 -20.28
CA SER A 426 -16.94 2.39 -20.95
C SER A 426 -18.03 2.13 -19.93
N GLU A 427 -18.99 3.07 -19.82
CA GLU A 427 -20.13 2.92 -18.92
C GLU A 427 -20.99 1.69 -19.28
N SER A 428 -21.15 1.39 -20.57
CA SER A 428 -21.98 0.28 -21.04
C SER A 428 -21.37 -1.08 -20.70
N ASP A 429 -20.06 -1.23 -20.82
CA ASP A 429 -19.37 -2.48 -20.54
C ASP A 429 -19.25 -2.71 -19.03
N ALA A 430 -19.03 -1.64 -18.26
CA ALA A 430 -19.11 -1.67 -16.81
C ALA A 430 -20.49 -2.12 -16.32
N ALA A 431 -21.57 -1.57 -16.88
CA ALA A 431 -22.93 -1.96 -16.52
C ALA A 431 -23.19 -3.43 -16.85
N MET A 432 -22.75 -3.91 -18.02
CA MET A 432 -22.88 -5.30 -18.43
C MET A 432 -22.12 -6.25 -17.48
N VAL A 433 -20.85 -5.94 -17.17
CA VAL A 433 -20.04 -6.78 -16.25
C VAL A 433 -20.67 -6.80 -14.85
N GLN A 434 -21.13 -5.66 -14.35
CA GLN A 434 -21.81 -5.57 -13.05
C GLN A 434 -23.08 -6.43 -12.98
N GLU A 435 -23.92 -6.38 -14.03
CA GLU A 435 -25.17 -7.15 -14.11
C GLU A 435 -24.89 -8.66 -14.15
N GLN A 436 -23.95 -9.08 -15.01
CA GLN A 436 -23.62 -10.51 -15.12
C GLN A 436 -22.98 -11.05 -13.84
N LEU A 437 -22.18 -10.26 -13.13
CA LEU A 437 -21.51 -10.71 -11.91
C LEU A 437 -22.32 -10.51 -10.63
N ALA A 438 -23.53 -9.97 -10.70
CA ALA A 438 -24.45 -9.97 -9.57
C ALA A 438 -24.64 -11.39 -9.02
N TYR A 439 -24.58 -11.58 -7.70
CA TYR A 439 -24.52 -12.89 -7.05
C TYR A 439 -25.63 -13.86 -7.51
N THR A 440 -26.86 -13.37 -7.67
CA THR A 440 -28.02 -14.14 -8.12
C THR A 440 -28.18 -14.25 -9.64
N SER A 441 -27.28 -13.67 -10.42
CA SER A 441 -27.36 -13.69 -11.88
C SER A 441 -27.23 -15.12 -12.42
N ASP A 442 -28.08 -15.47 -13.38
CA ASP A 442 -28.00 -16.68 -14.20
C ASP A 442 -27.43 -16.40 -15.60
N GLN A 443 -27.11 -15.14 -15.90
CA GLN A 443 -26.63 -14.65 -17.20
C GLN A 443 -25.10 -14.53 -17.29
N ARG A 444 -24.35 -15.18 -16.40
CA ARG A 444 -22.87 -15.12 -16.42
C ARG A 444 -22.32 -15.71 -17.72
N ASP A 445 -21.59 -14.88 -18.45
CA ASP A 445 -20.87 -15.27 -19.66
C ASP A 445 -19.39 -14.86 -19.52
N TYR A 446 -18.55 -15.84 -19.20
CA TYR A 446 -17.12 -15.64 -19.03
C TYR A 446 -16.47 -15.01 -20.27
N VAL A 447 -16.86 -15.42 -21.48
CA VAL A 447 -16.27 -14.92 -22.72
C VAL A 447 -16.66 -13.46 -22.93
N ALA A 448 -17.93 -13.11 -22.71
CA ALA A 448 -18.40 -11.73 -22.84
C ALA A 448 -17.73 -10.79 -21.81
N ILE A 449 -17.60 -11.23 -20.55
CA ILE A 449 -16.93 -10.46 -19.49
C ILE A 449 -15.45 -10.28 -19.81
N LYS A 450 -14.76 -11.36 -20.20
CA LYS A 450 -13.34 -11.30 -20.59
C LYS A 450 -13.12 -10.34 -21.75
N GLN A 451 -13.89 -10.47 -22.83
CA GLN A 451 -13.81 -9.56 -23.97
C GLN A 451 -14.12 -8.10 -23.60
N ALA A 452 -14.97 -7.87 -22.58
CA ALA A 452 -15.27 -6.54 -22.06
C ALA A 452 -14.13 -5.91 -21.31
N LEU A 453 -13.38 -6.69 -20.55
CA LEU A 453 -12.17 -6.22 -19.88
C LEU A 453 -11.05 -5.99 -20.91
N GLU A 454 -10.78 -6.97 -21.77
CA GLU A 454 -9.64 -6.95 -22.70
C GLU A 454 -9.65 -5.78 -23.68
N ARG A 455 -10.82 -5.39 -24.19
CA ARG A 455 -10.93 -4.25 -25.12
C ARG A 455 -10.64 -2.88 -24.48
N HIS A 456 -10.55 -2.82 -23.15
CA HIS A 456 -10.30 -1.60 -22.39
C HIS A 456 -8.99 -1.63 -21.59
N TYR A 457 -8.14 -2.66 -21.75
CA TYR A 457 -6.87 -2.76 -21.03
C TYR A 457 -5.97 -1.54 -21.22
N GLU A 458 -5.88 -0.99 -22.43
CA GLU A 458 -5.12 0.24 -22.67
C GLU A 458 -5.65 1.43 -21.85
N CYS A 459 -6.97 1.62 -21.78
CA CYS A 459 -7.58 2.65 -20.95
C CYS A 459 -7.39 2.41 -19.44
N MET A 460 -7.31 1.14 -19.03
CA MET A 460 -7.00 0.75 -17.65
C MET A 460 -5.51 0.87 -17.31
N GLY A 461 -4.63 1.16 -18.29
CA GLY A 461 -3.18 1.26 -18.09
C GLY A 461 -2.48 -0.10 -17.96
N ILE A 462 -3.06 -1.16 -18.55
CA ILE A 462 -2.52 -2.52 -18.52
C ILE A 462 -2.49 -3.15 -19.91
N THR A 463 -1.82 -4.29 -20.07
CA THR A 463 -1.66 -4.99 -21.35
C THR A 463 -2.12 -6.44 -21.28
N CYS A 464 -2.42 -7.02 -22.44
CA CYS A 464 -2.74 -8.45 -22.55
C CYS A 464 -1.67 -9.35 -21.94
N THR A 465 -0.39 -9.03 -22.16
CA THR A 465 0.74 -9.82 -21.66
C THR A 465 0.85 -9.75 -20.14
N GLN A 466 0.64 -8.57 -19.54
CA GLN A 466 0.65 -8.42 -18.08
C GLN A 466 -0.50 -9.21 -17.42
N VAL A 467 -1.69 -9.20 -18.02
CA VAL A 467 -2.84 -9.95 -17.47
C VAL A 467 -2.67 -11.45 -17.68
N GLY A 468 -2.21 -11.89 -18.85
CA GLY A 468 -2.08 -13.30 -19.18
C GLY A 468 -3.42 -13.99 -19.43
N GLY A 469 -3.47 -15.30 -19.20
CA GLY A 469 -4.69 -16.10 -19.39
C GLY A 469 -4.73 -17.29 -18.44
N LEU A 470 -5.92 -17.74 -18.06
CA LEU A 470 -6.05 -18.83 -17.08
C LEU A 470 -5.43 -20.11 -17.62
N TRP A 471 -4.43 -20.63 -16.92
CA TRP A 471 -3.61 -21.75 -17.28
C TRP A 471 -4.01 -23.00 -16.50
N ASP A 472 -3.97 -24.15 -17.16
CA ASP A 472 -4.10 -25.46 -16.51
C ASP A 472 -2.75 -26.19 -16.55
N PRO A 473 -2.02 -26.25 -15.43
CA PRO A 473 -0.71 -26.90 -15.38
C PRO A 473 -0.79 -28.42 -15.55
N ASN A 474 -1.96 -29.05 -15.35
CA ASN A 474 -2.09 -30.51 -15.46
C ASN A 474 -2.06 -30.99 -16.91
N ILE A 475 -2.62 -30.18 -17.81
CA ILE A 475 -2.65 -30.47 -19.26
C ILE A 475 -1.74 -29.55 -20.08
N ASN A 476 -1.08 -28.58 -19.42
CA ASN A 476 -0.15 -27.64 -20.02
C ASN A 476 -0.78 -26.84 -21.18
N GLU A 477 -2.01 -26.37 -20.96
CA GLU A 477 -2.80 -25.57 -21.90
C GLU A 477 -3.58 -24.47 -21.15
N TYR A 478 -3.98 -23.43 -21.87
CA TYR A 478 -4.94 -22.46 -21.32
C TYR A 478 -6.30 -23.13 -21.13
N ARG A 479 -7.00 -22.76 -20.07
CA ARG A 479 -8.39 -23.15 -19.86
C ARG A 479 -9.24 -22.69 -21.04
N LYS A 480 -10.33 -23.42 -21.29
CA LYS A 480 -11.22 -23.17 -22.43
C LYS A 480 -11.68 -21.70 -22.42
N ASP A 481 -11.53 -21.04 -23.57
CA ASP A 481 -11.91 -19.63 -23.79
C ASP A 481 -11.15 -18.60 -22.91
N ALA A 482 -10.09 -19.02 -22.22
CA ALA A 482 -9.38 -18.21 -21.22
C ALA A 482 -7.91 -17.91 -21.58
N ALA A 483 -7.49 -18.12 -22.83
CA ALA A 483 -6.18 -17.68 -23.32
C ALA A 483 -6.06 -16.15 -23.28
N ALA A 484 -4.85 -15.64 -23.12
CA ALA A 484 -4.57 -14.21 -23.15
C ALA A 484 -5.04 -13.57 -24.48
N CYS A 485 -5.50 -12.32 -24.44
CA CYS A 485 -5.70 -11.56 -25.67
C CYS A 485 -4.39 -11.38 -26.43
N VAL A 486 -4.51 -11.18 -27.74
CA VAL A 486 -3.41 -10.74 -28.58
C VAL A 486 -3.57 -9.26 -28.83
N THR A 487 -2.51 -8.49 -28.58
CA THR A 487 -2.43 -7.14 -29.14
C THR A 487 -2.38 -7.30 -30.66
N LEU A 488 -3.47 -6.94 -31.34
CA LEU A 488 -3.44 -6.82 -32.79
C LEU A 488 -2.57 -5.61 -33.10
N ASP A 489 -1.27 -5.81 -33.25
CA ASP A 489 -0.47 -4.90 -34.05
C ASP A 489 -1.20 -4.81 -35.40
N GLU A 490 -1.58 -3.60 -35.82
CA GLU A 490 -2.29 -3.38 -37.09
C GLU A 490 -1.70 -4.29 -38.17
N GLU A 491 -2.51 -5.23 -38.66
CA GLU A 491 -2.12 -6.12 -39.74
C GLU A 491 -1.68 -5.27 -40.94
N THR A 492 -0.38 -5.10 -41.09
CA THR A 492 0.18 -4.61 -42.35
C THR A 492 -0.10 -5.70 -43.36
N SER A 493 -1.10 -5.44 -44.22
CA SER A 493 -1.49 -6.35 -45.29
C SER A 493 -0.25 -6.76 -46.08
N SER A 494 -0.02 -8.07 -46.12
CA SER A 494 1.13 -8.69 -46.75
C SER A 494 1.26 -8.27 -48.22
N THR A 495 2.31 -7.50 -48.54
CA THR A 495 3.02 -7.66 -49.81
C THR A 495 4.50 -7.89 -49.50
N SER A 496 4.94 -9.10 -49.81
CA SER A 496 6.28 -9.61 -49.58
C SER A 496 7.34 -8.80 -50.31
N TRP A 497 8.30 -8.17 -49.62
CA TRP A 497 9.72 -8.12 -50.01
C TRP A 497 10.57 -8.00 -48.74
N GLN A 498 11.63 -8.79 -48.70
CA GLN A 498 12.62 -8.91 -47.62
C GLN A 498 13.28 -7.56 -47.28
N TRP A 499 13.60 -7.34 -46.00
CA TRP A 499 14.88 -6.88 -45.40
C TRP A 499 14.64 -6.21 -44.03
N ALA A 500 15.14 -6.87 -42.98
CA ALA A 500 15.72 -6.35 -41.73
C ALA A 500 15.07 -5.18 -40.93
N ALA A 501 14.75 -5.53 -39.67
CA ALA A 501 15.25 -4.90 -38.43
C ALA A 501 14.49 -3.73 -37.74
N LEU A 502 14.25 -3.99 -36.44
CA LEU A 502 14.06 -3.08 -35.30
C LEU A 502 12.68 -2.43 -35.10
N GLY A 503 11.82 -3.14 -34.36
CA GLY A 503 10.76 -2.52 -33.57
C GLY A 503 11.38 -1.85 -32.34
N VAL A 504 11.37 -0.52 -32.32
CA VAL A 504 11.76 0.29 -31.16
C VAL A 504 10.49 0.65 -30.40
N GLY A 505 10.27 -0.04 -29.28
CA GLY A 505 9.31 0.39 -28.27
C GLY A 505 9.73 1.74 -27.70
N VAL A 506 8.76 2.63 -27.56
CA VAL A 506 8.92 4.03 -27.12
C VAL A 506 9.44 4.15 -25.66
N GLY A 507 9.54 3.05 -24.90
CA GLY A 507 10.20 3.00 -23.59
C GLY A 507 11.74 3.04 -23.61
N SER A 508 12.37 2.84 -24.77
CA SER A 508 13.85 2.75 -24.86
C SER A 508 14.57 4.10 -24.89
N ALA A 509 13.92 5.19 -25.34
CA ALA A 509 14.58 6.49 -25.41
C ALA A 509 14.88 7.07 -24.01
N ALA A 510 13.99 6.84 -23.04
CA ALA A 510 14.20 7.25 -21.65
C ALA A 510 15.27 6.38 -20.96
N MET A 511 15.25 5.06 -21.20
CA MET A 511 16.28 4.15 -20.67
C MET A 511 17.67 4.40 -21.27
N ILE A 512 17.77 4.72 -22.57
CA ILE A 512 19.05 5.05 -23.22
C ILE A 512 19.59 6.39 -22.70
N LEU A 513 18.71 7.36 -22.40
CA LEU A 513 19.11 8.62 -21.75
C LEU A 513 19.58 8.39 -20.30
N LEU A 514 18.92 7.51 -19.55
CA LEU A 514 19.34 7.14 -18.19
C LEU A 514 20.67 6.39 -18.17
N LEU A 515 20.85 5.40 -19.06
CA LEU A 515 22.12 4.69 -19.25
C LEU A 515 23.25 5.65 -19.68
N ALA A 516 22.98 6.59 -20.58
CA ALA A 516 23.95 7.61 -20.99
C ALA A 516 24.35 8.52 -19.82
N VAL A 517 23.39 8.91 -18.96
CA VAL A 517 23.67 9.73 -17.77
C VAL A 517 24.46 8.95 -16.72
N LEU A 518 24.17 7.66 -16.51
CA LEU A 518 24.88 6.80 -15.58
C LEU A 518 26.33 6.54 -16.03
N LEU A 519 26.53 6.26 -17.33
CA LEU A 519 27.86 6.08 -17.92
C LEU A 519 28.70 7.37 -17.86
N MET A 520 28.09 8.54 -18.09
CA MET A 520 28.77 9.84 -17.92
C MET A 520 29.15 10.10 -16.45
N ARG A 521 28.38 9.58 -15.48
CA ARG A 521 28.65 9.71 -14.04
C ARG A 521 29.82 8.82 -13.59
N GLU A 522 29.96 7.62 -14.16
CA GLU A 522 31.12 6.74 -13.92
C GLU A 522 32.41 7.31 -14.52
N GLU A 523 32.38 7.86 -15.74
CA GLU A 523 33.56 8.52 -16.31
C GLU A 523 34.01 9.71 -15.46
N GLN A 524 33.08 10.52 -14.93
CA GLN A 524 33.39 11.63 -14.03
C GLN A 524 34.00 11.17 -12.69
N LYS A 525 33.57 10.02 -12.14
CA LYS A 525 34.18 9.40 -10.94
C LYS A 525 35.60 8.89 -11.24
N SER A 526 35.83 8.26 -12.39
CA SER A 526 37.15 7.77 -12.79
C SER A 526 38.17 8.92 -13.02
N LEU A 527 37.73 10.03 -13.62
CA LEU A 527 38.55 11.21 -13.87
C LEU A 527 38.90 12.00 -12.60
N ARG A 528 38.04 11.94 -11.56
CA ARG A 528 38.34 12.52 -10.23
C ARG A 528 39.31 11.67 -9.42
N LEU A 529 39.30 10.34 -9.58
CA LEU A 529 40.27 9.43 -8.95
C LEU A 529 41.65 9.48 -9.61
N SER A 530 41.72 9.83 -10.90
CA SER A 530 42.98 10.02 -11.64
C SER A 530 43.69 11.36 -11.34
N ARG A 531 43.07 12.28 -10.60
CA ARG A 531 43.62 13.64 -10.29
C ARG A 531 43.85 13.90 -8.80
N LYS A 532 43.90 12.86 -7.96
CA LYS A 532 44.41 12.96 -6.58
C LYS A 532 45.77 12.30 -6.45
#